data_AF-A0A1S3N8A1-F1
#
_entry.id   AF-A0A1S3N8A1-F1
#
_cell.length_a   1.000
_cell.length_b   1.000
_cell.length_c   1.000
_cell.angle_alpha   90.00
_cell.angle_beta   90.00
_cell.angle_gamma   90.00
#
_symmetry.space_group_name_H-M   'P 1'
#
loop_
_entity.id
_entity.type
_entity.pdbx_description
1 polymer ?
#
loop_
_entity_poly.entity_id
_entity_poly.type
_entity_poly.pdbx_seq_one_letter_code
_entity_poly.pdbx_strand_id
1 'polypeptide(L)'
;MDRIQHLLLWEPDVIKSLNVTKVSETNIALSWSAPEGNRDFYYIQVRGQPYLKMTTHTESAVVKGLIPGGYYTFEVNAKVEDESIEGDPLNISSYTSKLEH
;
A
#
# COMPACT_ATOMS: atom_id res chain seq x y z
N MET A 1 -4.17 -10.43 -34.17
CA MET A 1 -4.71 -9.39 -33.27
C MET A 1 -3.88 -9.48 -32.00
N ASP A 2 -3.03 -8.49 -31.79
CA ASP A 2 -1.93 -8.54 -30.84
C ASP A 2 -2.44 -8.51 -29.39
N ARG A 3 -2.28 -9.63 -28.67
CA ARG A 3 -2.59 -9.73 -27.22
C ARG A 3 -1.80 -8.72 -26.36
N ILE A 4 -0.74 -8.14 -26.92
CA ILE A 4 0.12 -7.16 -26.26
C ILE A 4 -0.59 -5.79 -26.14
N GLN A 5 -1.43 -5.39 -27.11
CA GLN A 5 -2.14 -4.10 -27.04
C GLN A 5 -3.30 -4.11 -26.03
N HIS A 6 -3.88 -5.29 -25.74
CA HIS A 6 -4.95 -5.43 -24.75
C HIS A 6 -4.45 -5.45 -23.30
N LEU A 7 -3.21 -5.93 -23.03
CA LEU A 7 -2.67 -5.98 -21.67
C LEU A 7 -2.31 -4.58 -21.12
N LEU A 8 -1.77 -3.69 -21.96
CA LEU A 8 -1.35 -2.34 -21.56
C LEU A 8 -2.49 -1.42 -21.08
N LEU A 9 -3.75 -1.76 -21.40
CA LEU A 9 -4.93 -1.02 -20.90
C LEU A 9 -5.53 -1.64 -19.62
N TRP A 10 -5.12 -2.87 -19.27
CA TRP A 10 -5.72 -3.64 -18.18
C TRP A 10 -4.83 -3.77 -16.95
N GLU A 11 -3.53 -3.53 -17.11
CA GLU A 11 -2.59 -3.47 -15.99
C GLU A 11 -2.79 -2.19 -15.18
N PRO A 12 -2.96 -2.29 -13.85
CA PRO A 12 -2.95 -1.11 -13.01
C PRO A 12 -1.57 -0.47 -13.06
N ASP A 13 -1.53 0.83 -13.31
CA ASP A 13 -0.30 1.61 -13.21
C ASP A 13 0.15 1.73 -11.74
N VAL A 14 1.26 2.43 -11.50
CA VAL A 14 1.70 2.79 -10.15
C VAL A 14 0.64 3.65 -9.45
N ILE A 15 0.38 3.35 -8.17
CA ILE A 15 -0.49 4.20 -7.34
C ILE A 15 0.10 5.62 -7.24
N LYS A 16 -0.76 6.62 -7.08
CA LYS A 16 -0.33 8.03 -7.04
C LYS A 16 -0.44 8.57 -5.62
N SER A 17 0.40 9.55 -5.26
CA SER A 17 0.24 10.34 -4.02
C SER A 17 0.13 9.50 -2.73
N LEU A 18 0.97 8.48 -2.56
CA LEU A 18 1.03 7.71 -1.30
C LEU A 18 1.52 8.60 -0.15
N ASN A 19 0.72 8.71 0.91
CA ASN A 19 0.96 9.60 2.03
C ASN A 19 0.64 8.92 3.38
N VAL A 20 1.37 9.35 4.42
CA VAL A 20 1.05 9.06 5.81
C VAL A 20 0.11 10.15 6.33
N THR A 21 -1.10 9.77 6.73
CA THR A 21 -2.13 10.73 7.16
C THR A 21 -2.23 10.85 8.67
N LYS A 22 -1.90 9.79 9.40
CA LYS A 22 -1.88 9.81 10.86
C LYS A 22 -0.86 8.82 11.40
N VAL A 23 -0.17 9.23 12.45
CA VAL A 23 0.78 8.39 13.19
C VAL A 23 0.34 8.32 14.65
N SER A 24 0.36 7.10 15.17
CA SER A 24 0.16 6.78 16.59
C SER A 24 1.32 5.91 17.07
N GLU A 25 1.30 5.51 18.34
CA GLU A 25 2.29 4.60 18.92
C GLU A 25 2.28 3.20 18.29
N THR A 26 1.09 2.67 17.98
CA THR A 26 0.93 1.28 17.50
C THR A 26 0.20 1.18 16.17
N ASN A 27 -0.02 2.32 15.50
CA ASN A 27 -0.74 2.37 14.23
C ASN A 27 -0.28 3.53 13.35
N ILE A 28 -0.33 3.31 12.03
CA ILE A 28 -0.10 4.33 11.01
C ILE A 28 -1.24 4.25 9.99
N ALA A 29 -1.85 5.39 9.68
CA ALA A 29 -2.84 5.53 8.63
C ALA A 29 -2.19 6.04 7.35
N LEU A 30 -2.56 5.43 6.23
CA LEU A 30 -2.08 5.70 4.90
C LEU A 30 -3.24 6.10 3.99
N SER A 31 -2.96 6.96 3.02
CA SER A 31 -3.85 7.25 1.90
C SER A 31 -3.07 7.35 0.61
N TRP A 32 -3.69 6.99 -0.50
CA TRP A 32 -3.13 7.16 -1.82
C TRP A 32 -4.23 7.57 -2.81
N SER A 33 -3.86 7.78 -4.05
CA SER A 33 -4.77 7.98 -5.18
C SER A 33 -4.71 6.75 -6.07
N ALA A 34 -5.87 6.39 -6.62
CA ALA A 34 -5.99 5.28 -7.55
C ALA A 34 -5.02 5.42 -8.73
N PRO A 35 -4.43 4.32 -9.20
CA PRO A 35 -3.67 4.30 -10.44
C PRO A 35 -4.60 4.46 -11.64
N GLU A 36 -4.01 4.74 -12.79
CA GLU A 36 -4.70 4.54 -14.07
C GLU A 36 -4.80 3.03 -14.37
N GLY A 37 -5.78 2.63 -15.20
CA GLY A 37 -6.04 1.21 -15.48
C GLY A 37 -7.02 0.54 -14.50
N ASN A 38 -7.19 -0.77 -14.65
CA ASN A 38 -8.12 -1.56 -13.85
C ASN A 38 -7.48 -1.99 -12.53
N ARG A 39 -8.18 -1.80 -11.41
CA ARG A 39 -7.80 -2.37 -10.11
C ARG A 39 -9.02 -2.76 -9.31
N ASP A 40 -8.90 -3.87 -8.59
CA ASP A 40 -9.95 -4.40 -7.72
C ASP A 40 -9.58 -4.19 -6.24
N PHE A 41 -8.30 -4.35 -5.90
CA PHE A 41 -7.81 -4.16 -4.53
C PHE A 41 -6.36 -3.65 -4.49
N TYR A 42 -5.92 -3.29 -3.28
CA TYR A 42 -4.55 -2.89 -2.98
C TYR A 42 -3.91 -3.87 -2.01
N TYR A 43 -2.66 -4.21 -2.26
CA TYR A 43 -1.81 -5.00 -1.40
C TYR A 43 -0.84 -4.08 -0.66
N ILE A 44 -0.70 -4.26 0.65
CA ILE A 44 0.18 -3.48 1.50
C ILE A 44 1.15 -4.42 2.20
N GLN A 45 2.44 -4.18 1.98
CA GLN A 45 3.53 -4.85 2.66
C GLN A 45 4.25 -3.88 3.59
N VAL A 46 4.40 -4.25 4.86
CA VAL A 46 5.04 -3.43 5.88
C VAL A 46 6.34 -4.07 6.29
N ARG A 47 7.44 -3.45 5.87
CA ARG A 47 8.81 -3.86 6.22
C ARG A 47 9.21 -3.19 7.52
N GLY A 48 9.60 -4.00 8.51
CA GLY A 48 9.95 -3.59 9.86
C GLY A 48 9.83 -4.79 10.80
N GLN A 49 9.83 -4.53 12.11
CA GLN A 49 9.52 -5.52 13.13
C GLN A 49 8.31 -5.04 13.94
N PRO A 50 7.15 -5.72 13.89
CA PRO A 50 6.86 -6.90 13.09
C PRO A 50 6.80 -6.59 11.58
N TYR A 51 6.99 -7.64 10.77
CA TYR A 51 6.66 -7.63 9.35
C TYR A 51 5.17 -7.95 9.18
N LEU A 52 4.45 -7.13 8.41
CA LEU A 52 3.00 -7.28 8.23
C LEU A 52 2.62 -7.25 6.75
N LYS A 53 1.50 -7.90 6.41
CA LYS A 53 0.88 -7.91 5.09
C LYS A 53 -0.62 -7.73 5.25
N MET A 54 -1.25 -6.94 4.39
CA MET A 54 -2.71 -6.77 4.38
C MET A 54 -3.22 -6.34 3.00
N THR A 55 -4.53 -6.40 2.82
CA THR A 55 -5.22 -5.91 1.63
C THR A 55 -6.36 -4.97 1.99
N THR A 56 -6.74 -4.10 1.06
CA THR A 56 -7.91 -3.22 1.17
C THR A 56 -8.51 -2.97 -0.21
N HIS A 57 -9.81 -2.68 -0.26
CA HIS A 57 -10.53 -2.31 -1.49
C HIS A 57 -10.75 -0.79 -1.59
N THR A 58 -10.14 -0.02 -0.70
CA THR A 58 -10.23 1.45 -0.68
C THR A 58 -8.85 2.06 -0.82
N GLU A 59 -8.78 3.33 -1.22
CA GLU A 59 -7.55 4.10 -1.38
C GLU A 59 -6.91 4.54 -0.03
N SER A 60 -7.18 3.79 1.04
CA SER A 60 -6.67 4.06 2.37
C SER A 60 -6.58 2.79 3.22
N ALA A 61 -5.67 2.79 4.18
CA ALA A 61 -5.53 1.70 5.14
C ALA A 61 -5.02 2.21 6.49
N VAL A 62 -5.40 1.50 7.56
CA VAL A 62 -4.83 1.71 8.89
C VAL A 62 -4.03 0.47 9.26
N VAL A 63 -2.71 0.58 9.25
CA VAL A 63 -1.81 -0.46 9.71
C VAL A 63 -1.77 -0.43 11.24
N LYS A 64 -2.14 -1.55 11.87
CA LYS A 64 -2.18 -1.69 13.33
C LYS A 64 -1.15 -2.73 13.80
N GLY A 65 -0.87 -2.76 15.10
CA GLY A 65 0.03 -3.74 15.71
C GLY A 65 1.51 -3.40 15.51
N LEU A 66 1.82 -2.11 15.30
CA LEU A 66 3.18 -1.62 15.22
C LEU A 66 3.76 -1.41 16.63
N ILE A 67 5.09 -1.43 16.73
CA ILE A 67 5.82 -1.18 17.98
C ILE A 67 6.06 0.33 18.13
N PRO A 68 5.85 0.94 19.31
CA PRO A 68 6.15 2.35 19.54
C PRO A 68 7.61 2.71 19.26
N GLY A 69 7.84 3.84 18.59
CA GLY A 69 9.15 4.30 18.14
C GLY A 69 9.80 3.47 17.02
N GLY A 70 9.08 2.49 16.46
CA GLY A 70 9.56 1.64 15.37
C GLY A 70 9.60 2.36 14.02
N TYR A 71 10.60 2.03 13.20
CA TYR A 71 10.71 2.48 11.82
C TYR A 71 10.09 1.46 10.87
N TYR A 72 9.17 1.92 10.02
CA TYR A 72 8.47 1.07 9.07
C TYR A 72 8.53 1.64 7.66
N THR A 73 8.67 0.75 6.68
CA THR A 73 8.50 1.07 5.26
C THR A 73 7.26 0.36 4.75
N PHE A 74 6.32 1.14 4.25
CA PHE A 74 5.06 0.70 3.67
C PHE A 74 5.22 0.67 2.17
N GLU A 75 4.91 -0.47 1.56
CA GLU A 75 4.92 -0.69 0.13
C GLU A 75 3.49 -1.03 -0.28
N VAL A 76 2.93 -0.28 -1.23
CA VAL A 76 1.55 -0.42 -1.68
C VAL A 76 1.53 -0.59 -3.18
N ASN A 77 0.82 -1.61 -3.65
CA ASN A 77 0.59 -1.86 -5.07
C ASN A 77 -0.87 -2.25 -5.34
N ALA A 78 -1.37 -1.88 -6.51
CA ALA A 78 -2.70 -2.24 -6.97
C ALA A 78 -2.68 -3.63 -7.64
N LYS A 79 -3.78 -4.37 -7.50
CA LYS A 79 -3.97 -5.70 -8.10
C LYS A 79 -5.38 -5.86 -8.65
N VAL A 80 -5.50 -6.73 -9.66
CA VAL A 80 -6.80 -7.22 -10.15
C VAL A 80 -7.25 -8.45 -9.37
N GLU A 81 -8.55 -8.72 -9.30
CA GLU A 81 -9.21 -9.74 -8.45
C GLU A 81 -8.67 -11.16 -8.69
N ASP A 82 -8.37 -11.48 -9.95
CA ASP A 82 -7.80 -12.76 -10.37
C ASP A 82 -6.29 -12.90 -10.02
N GLU A 83 -5.70 -11.88 -9.39
CA GLU A 83 -4.28 -11.73 -9.04
C GLU A 83 -3.30 -11.88 -10.21
N SER A 84 -3.81 -11.97 -11.43
CA SER A 84 -3.03 -12.22 -12.64
C SER A 84 -2.20 -11.03 -13.09
N ILE A 85 -2.53 -9.83 -12.60
CA ILE A 85 -1.83 -8.59 -12.94
C ILE A 85 -1.63 -7.75 -11.67
N GLU A 86 -0.42 -7.25 -11.48
CA GLU A 86 -0.04 -6.36 -10.40
C GLU A 86 0.61 -5.10 -10.95
N GLY A 87 0.22 -3.95 -10.40
CA GLY A 87 0.85 -2.69 -10.71
C GLY A 87 2.15 -2.51 -9.95
N ASP A 88 2.99 -1.61 -10.46
CA ASP A 88 4.25 -1.27 -9.79
C ASP A 88 4.01 -0.74 -8.37
N PRO A 89 4.85 -1.15 -7.39
CA PRO A 89 4.72 -0.71 -6.03
C PRO A 89 5.21 0.72 -5.83
N LEU A 90 4.55 1.45 -4.93
CA LEU A 90 5.06 2.70 -4.38
C LEU A 90 5.31 2.56 -2.88
N ASN A 91 6.41 3.12 -2.39
CA ASN A 91 6.80 3.02 -0.98
C ASN A 91 6.89 4.37 -0.28
N ILE A 92 6.57 4.35 1.01
CA ILE A 92 6.79 5.47 1.95
C ILE A 92 7.28 4.91 3.28
N SER A 93 8.08 5.67 4.02
CA SER A 93 8.58 5.26 5.33
C SER A 93 8.17 6.25 6.41
N SER A 94 7.92 5.74 7.62
CA SER A 94 7.60 6.57 8.78
C SER A 94 7.96 5.86 10.08
N TYR A 95 8.18 6.66 11.12
CA TYR A 95 8.26 6.17 12.50
C TYR A 95 6.87 6.16 13.14
N THR A 96 6.60 5.21 14.02
CA THR A 96 5.52 5.34 15.01
C THR A 96 5.92 6.31 16.11
N SER A 97 4.92 6.89 16.78
CA SER A 97 5.16 7.70 17.98
C SER A 97 5.82 6.86 19.06
N LYS A 98 6.63 7.49 19.91
CA LYS A 98 7.20 6.83 21.10
C LYS A 98 6.12 6.70 22.17
N LEU A 99 6.28 5.69 23.01
CA LEU A 99 5.47 5.53 24.22
C LEU A 99 5.92 6.58 25.25
N GLU A 100 5.04 7.53 25.57
CA GLU A 100 5.28 8.50 26.64
C GLU A 100 4.89 7.88 28.00
N HIS A 101 5.71 8.07 29.03
CA HIS A 101 5.51 7.55 30.40
C HIS A 101 5.00 8.63 31.35
#